data_AF-A0A485L6C2-F1
#
_entry.id   AF-A0A485L6C2-F1
#
_cell.length_a   1.000
_cell.length_b   1.000
_cell.length_c   1.000
_cell.angle_alpha   90.00
_cell.angle_beta   90.00
_cell.angle_gamma   90.00
#
_symmetry.space_group_name_H-M   'P 1'
#
loop_
_entity.id
_entity.type
_entity.pdbx_description
1 polymer ?
#
loop_
_entity_poly.entity_id
_entity_poly.type
_entity_poly.pdbx_seq_one_letter_code
_entity_poly.pdbx_strand_id
1 'polypeptide(L)'
;MHMSPPPPSATSVLTLNDVAAVVVGMPDESVATPPSMQRYDSSVGESLSAAEALVAVQARANLRDHFIYLPLPIACFLFFAWAALVHMPIISMFPAENGLGAALVTTGTDAITPATTMKFKNIQSQADVFLWLTTTFVPSVFVTTNYNGQNASTPLRRIVNFHRLLGAVQFQTYAAPTHACRIQGPLHAMYPTCHDFAAPVASQAPLYLDSGATAATAIAVIQAKQATGTWLDPTSTAQLIINLATYNGELQLLCFTSLSISFEPGGFVKTQATLTAVPAGTDYVIVPR
;
A
#
# COMPACT_ATOMS: atom_id res chain seq x y z
N MET A 1 -42.13 -32.18 3.15
CA MET A 1 -41.13 -32.79 4.04
C MET A 1 -40.46 -31.68 4.81
N HIS A 2 -40.67 -31.69 6.11
CA HIS A 2 -40.06 -30.80 7.10
C HIS A 2 -38.53 -30.83 7.00
N MET A 3 -37.89 -29.66 7.05
CA MET A 3 -36.98 -29.30 8.15
C MET A 3 -36.57 -27.83 8.02
N SER A 4 -37.00 -27.05 9.01
CA SER A 4 -36.69 -25.64 9.23
C SER A 4 -35.24 -25.46 9.70
N PRO A 5 -34.64 -24.27 9.50
CA PRO A 5 -33.34 -23.92 10.06
C PRO A 5 -33.44 -23.74 11.58
N PRO A 6 -32.40 -24.11 12.36
CA PRO A 6 -32.42 -23.86 13.79
C PRO A 6 -32.27 -22.35 14.09
N PRO A 7 -33.01 -21.84 15.10
CA PRO A 7 -33.03 -20.45 15.53
C PRO A 7 -31.93 -20.11 16.57
N PRO A 8 -31.74 -18.82 16.90
CA PRO A 8 -30.60 -18.32 17.66
C PRO A 8 -30.89 -18.30 19.17
N SER A 9 -29.89 -18.62 19.98
CA SER A 9 -29.85 -18.38 21.44
C SER A 9 -28.52 -18.92 21.96
N ALA A 10 -27.88 -18.41 23.00
CA ALA A 10 -28.03 -17.20 23.77
C ALA A 10 -26.66 -16.98 24.43
N THR A 11 -26.29 -15.72 24.61
CA THR A 11 -25.13 -15.30 25.39
C THR A 11 -25.29 -15.78 26.82
N SER A 12 -24.56 -16.82 27.20
CA SER A 12 -24.46 -17.27 28.60
C SER A 12 -23.16 -16.76 29.20
N VAL A 13 -23.32 -15.73 30.03
CA VAL A 13 -22.30 -15.19 30.93
C VAL A 13 -21.92 -16.29 31.92
N LEU A 14 -20.71 -16.83 31.80
CA LEU A 14 -20.15 -17.73 32.82
C LEU A 14 -19.55 -16.88 33.94
N THR A 15 -20.34 -16.71 35.00
CA THR A 15 -19.85 -16.28 36.31
C THR A 15 -19.07 -17.39 36.99
N LEU A 16 -18.17 -17.00 37.90
CA LEU A 16 -17.05 -17.74 38.50
C LEU A 16 -17.33 -19.09 39.22
N ASN A 17 -18.50 -19.72 39.06
CA ASN A 17 -18.96 -20.84 39.89
C ASN A 17 -19.23 -22.19 39.18
N ASP A 18 -19.07 -22.30 37.85
CA ASP A 18 -19.44 -23.53 37.11
C ASP A 18 -18.36 -24.64 37.03
N VAL A 19 -17.37 -24.65 37.92
CA VAL A 19 -16.31 -25.70 37.91
C VAL A 19 -16.47 -26.74 39.02
N ALA A 20 -17.57 -26.69 39.79
CA ALA A 20 -17.77 -27.59 40.92
C ALA A 20 -19.02 -28.47 40.75
N ALA A 21 -18.98 -29.47 39.87
CA ALA A 21 -19.69 -30.76 40.04
C ALA A 21 -19.66 -31.63 38.78
N VAL A 22 -18.54 -32.30 38.50
CA VAL A 22 -18.57 -33.66 37.90
C VAL A 22 -17.46 -34.48 38.57
N VAL A 23 -17.82 -35.14 39.66
CA VAL A 23 -17.06 -36.22 40.29
C VAL A 23 -17.94 -37.45 40.19
N VAL A 24 -17.56 -38.46 39.40
CA VAL A 24 -17.54 -39.89 39.78
C VAL A 24 -16.69 -40.64 38.74
N GLY A 25 -15.63 -41.32 39.19
CA GLY A 25 -14.92 -42.34 38.40
C GLY A 25 -13.43 -42.48 38.71
N MET A 26 -13.09 -42.92 39.92
CA MET A 26 -11.74 -43.30 40.37
C MET A 26 -11.22 -44.53 39.59
N PRO A 27 -9.89 -44.73 39.47
CA PRO A 27 -9.17 -45.34 40.59
C PRO A 27 -7.91 -44.56 41.02
N ASP A 28 -7.56 -44.77 42.28
CA ASP A 28 -6.41 -44.23 43.01
C ASP A 28 -5.11 -44.26 42.20
N GLU A 29 -4.59 -43.08 41.90
CA GLU A 29 -3.15 -42.91 41.69
C GLU A 29 -2.74 -41.67 42.49
N SER A 30 -2.00 -41.92 43.57
CA SER A 30 -1.56 -40.92 44.53
C SER A 30 -0.74 -39.84 43.84
N VAL A 31 -1.39 -38.68 43.61
CA VAL A 31 -0.77 -37.43 43.21
C VAL A 31 0.28 -37.06 44.27
N ALA A 32 1.55 -37.27 43.95
CA ALA A 32 2.65 -36.74 44.74
C ALA A 32 2.71 -35.22 44.53
N THR A 33 2.21 -34.48 45.52
CA THR A 33 2.42 -33.04 45.67
C THR A 33 3.93 -32.75 45.62
N PRO A 34 4.43 -31.77 44.84
CA PRO A 34 5.83 -31.38 44.95
C PRO A 34 6.08 -30.84 46.36
N PRO A 35 7.16 -31.26 47.05
CA PRO A 35 7.43 -30.75 48.38
C PRO A 35 7.65 -29.24 48.29
N SER A 36 6.90 -28.52 49.12
CA SER A 36 7.15 -27.11 49.41
C SER A 36 8.59 -26.95 49.88
N MET A 37 9.19 -25.81 49.53
CA MET A 37 10.58 -25.46 49.87
C MET A 37 10.76 -25.44 51.40
N GLN A 38 11.07 -26.60 51.98
CA GLN A 38 11.28 -26.77 53.41
C GLN A 38 12.71 -26.35 53.77
N ARG A 39 12.79 -25.60 54.86
CA ARG A 39 14.02 -25.15 55.51
C ARG A 39 14.81 -26.38 55.95
N TYR A 40 16.06 -26.47 55.52
CA TYR A 40 16.98 -27.60 55.71
C TYR A 40 17.36 -27.75 57.19
N ASP A 41 16.77 -28.72 57.89
CA ASP A 41 17.23 -29.13 59.23
C ASP A 41 18.32 -30.21 59.09
N SER A 42 19.52 -29.86 59.52
CA SER A 42 20.74 -30.65 59.38
C SER A 42 20.87 -31.66 60.52
N SER A 43 20.17 -32.80 60.48
CA SER A 43 20.46 -33.90 61.42
C SER A 43 19.89 -35.28 61.07
N VAL A 44 19.98 -35.78 59.83
CA VAL A 44 19.94 -37.23 59.54
C VAL A 44 20.80 -37.46 58.30
N GLY A 45 21.68 -38.46 58.33
CA GLY A 45 22.43 -38.90 57.14
C GLY A 45 21.50 -39.55 56.12
N GLU A 46 20.75 -38.74 55.37
CA GLU A 46 19.91 -39.18 54.26
C GLU A 46 20.79 -39.44 53.04
N SER A 47 21.04 -40.72 52.76
CA SER A 47 21.60 -41.15 51.49
C SER A 47 20.56 -40.89 50.40
N LEU A 48 20.77 -39.84 49.60
CA LEU A 48 19.99 -39.57 48.39
C LEU A 48 19.87 -40.85 47.55
N SER A 49 18.65 -41.24 47.20
CA SER A 49 18.44 -42.33 46.26
C SER A 49 19.05 -41.94 44.91
N ALA A 50 19.72 -42.88 44.25
CA ALA A 50 20.31 -42.64 42.93
C ALA A 50 19.26 -42.13 41.91
N ALA A 51 18.00 -42.52 42.08
CA ALA A 51 16.89 -42.04 41.26
C ALA A 51 16.58 -40.55 41.50
N GLU A 52 16.59 -40.10 42.75
CA GLU A 52 16.34 -38.69 43.11
C GLU A 52 17.49 -37.78 42.66
N ALA A 53 18.73 -38.26 42.81
CA ALA A 53 19.91 -37.56 42.31
C ALA A 53 19.87 -37.42 40.78
N LEU A 54 19.43 -38.45 40.05
CA LEU A 54 19.32 -38.42 38.60
C LEU A 54 18.23 -37.45 38.13
N VAL A 55 17.06 -37.45 38.77
CA VAL A 55 15.98 -36.49 38.48
C VAL A 55 16.44 -35.04 38.74
N ALA A 56 17.15 -34.79 39.84
CA ALA A 56 17.65 -33.46 40.16
C ALA A 56 18.71 -32.96 39.16
N VAL A 57 19.60 -33.84 38.69
CA VAL A 57 20.58 -33.51 37.64
C VAL A 57 19.90 -33.27 36.30
N GLN A 58 18.91 -34.08 35.95
CA GLN A 58 18.17 -33.93 34.69
C GLN A 58 17.29 -32.67 34.68
N ALA A 59 16.67 -32.31 35.81
CA ALA A 59 15.96 -31.05 35.96
C ALA A 59 16.90 -29.83 35.82
N ARG A 60 18.12 -29.89 36.40
CA ARG A 60 19.15 -28.85 36.20
C ARG A 60 19.62 -28.74 34.76
N ALA A 61 19.80 -29.87 34.07
CA ALA A 61 20.16 -29.87 32.66
C ALA A 61 19.05 -29.25 31.79
N ASN A 62 17.80 -29.64 32.04
CA ASN A 62 16.64 -29.13 31.30
C ASN A 62 16.39 -27.63 31.55
N LEU A 63 16.59 -27.15 32.79
CA LEU A 63 16.55 -25.72 33.09
C LEU A 63 17.66 -24.93 32.38
N ARG A 64 18.88 -25.49 32.34
CA ARG A 64 20.03 -24.86 31.67
C ARG A 64 19.84 -24.79 30.15
N ASP A 65 19.20 -25.80 29.56
CA ASP A 65 18.78 -25.75 28.16
C ASP A 65 17.68 -24.70 27.94
N HIS A 66 16.68 -24.61 28.83
CA HIS A 66 15.64 -23.57 28.76
C HIS A 66 16.21 -22.14 28.83
N PHE A 67 17.26 -21.93 29.64
CA PHE A 67 17.98 -20.66 29.74
C PHE A 67 18.71 -20.26 28.45
N ILE A 68 18.95 -21.18 27.50
CA ILE A 68 19.56 -20.90 26.20
C ILE A 68 18.50 -20.85 25.09
N TYR A 69 17.48 -21.71 25.16
CA TYR A 69 16.39 -21.77 24.19
C TYR A 69 15.51 -20.52 24.17
N LEU A 70 15.41 -19.77 25.27
CA LEU A 70 14.60 -18.54 25.34
C LEU A 70 15.35 -17.27 24.87
N PRO A 71 16.57 -16.93 25.32
CA PRO A 71 17.24 -15.70 24.90
C PRO A 71 17.78 -15.76 23.47
N LEU A 72 18.16 -16.93 22.95
CA LEU A 72 18.67 -17.07 21.59
C LEU A 72 17.67 -16.62 20.51
N PRO A 73 16.42 -17.10 20.47
CA PRO A 73 15.44 -16.63 19.48
C PRO A 73 15.07 -15.16 19.70
N ILE A 74 15.06 -14.66 20.94
CA ILE A 74 14.85 -13.23 21.22
C ILE A 74 15.99 -12.40 20.64
N ALA A 75 17.24 -12.80 20.83
CA ALA A 75 18.39 -12.11 20.26
C ALA A 75 18.38 -12.15 18.72
N CYS A 76 18.05 -13.29 18.12
CA CYS A 76 17.87 -13.42 16.67
C CYS A 76 16.75 -12.50 16.16
N PHE A 77 15.63 -12.41 16.87
CA PHE A 77 14.52 -11.52 16.53
C PHE A 77 14.93 -10.04 16.63
N LEU A 78 15.61 -9.64 17.70
CA LEU A 78 16.09 -8.27 17.87
C LEU A 78 17.14 -7.90 16.82
N PHE A 79 18.04 -8.81 16.49
CA PHE A 79 19.01 -8.62 15.41
C PHE A 79 18.30 -8.49 14.05
N PHE A 80 17.32 -9.35 13.77
CA PHE A 80 16.51 -9.26 12.57
C PHE A 80 15.76 -7.92 12.49
N ALA A 81 15.10 -7.50 13.57
CA ALA A 81 14.39 -6.23 13.62
C ALA A 81 15.34 -5.05 13.41
N TRP A 82 16.53 -5.08 14.02
CA TRP A 82 17.55 -4.07 13.81
C TRP A 82 18.04 -4.03 12.35
N ALA A 83 18.39 -5.18 11.76
CA ALA A 83 18.83 -5.26 10.37
C ALA A 83 17.73 -4.79 9.39
N ALA A 84 16.47 -5.14 9.65
CA ALA A 84 15.34 -4.71 8.84
C ALA A 84 15.15 -3.18 8.87
N LEU A 85 15.35 -2.54 10.04
CA LEU A 85 15.25 -1.09 10.20
C LEU A 85 16.42 -0.33 9.56
N VAL A 86 17.62 -0.94 9.51
CA VAL A 86 18.80 -0.33 8.87
C VAL A 86 18.72 -0.46 7.34
N HIS A 87 18.21 -1.57 6.82
CA HIS A 87 18.12 -1.81 5.38
C HIS A 87 17.07 -0.94 4.68
N MET A 88 15.97 -0.61 5.37
CA MET A 88 14.90 0.25 4.85
C MET A 88 14.89 1.57 5.63
N PRO A 89 15.46 2.67 5.09
CA PRO A 89 15.49 3.95 5.79
C PRO A 89 14.10 4.62 5.75
N ILE A 90 13.17 4.09 6.56
CA ILE A 90 11.77 4.52 6.65
C ILE A 90 11.66 6.01 7.00
N ILE A 91 12.56 6.50 7.86
CA ILE A 91 12.58 7.89 8.32
C ILE A 91 12.79 8.91 7.19
N SER A 92 13.45 8.52 6.10
CA SER A 92 13.67 9.35 4.92
C SER A 92 12.69 9.05 3.80
N MET A 93 12.23 7.81 3.67
CA MET A 93 11.24 7.41 2.65
C MET A 93 9.88 8.05 2.89
N PHE A 94 9.39 7.99 4.13
CA PHE A 94 8.08 8.52 4.49
C PHE A 94 7.90 10.01 4.16
N PRO A 95 8.81 10.93 4.55
CA PRO A 95 8.65 12.34 4.19
C PRO A 95 8.80 12.59 2.68
N ALA A 96 9.60 11.79 1.97
CA ALA A 96 9.73 11.90 0.52
C ALA A 96 8.42 11.52 -0.20
N GLU A 97 7.82 10.38 0.18
CA GLU A 97 6.54 9.92 -0.36
C GLU A 97 5.40 10.89 -0.03
N ASN A 98 5.33 11.37 1.22
CA ASN A 98 4.28 12.32 1.60
C ASN A 98 4.47 13.70 0.94
N GLY A 99 5.70 14.17 0.76
CA GLY A 99 5.96 15.40 0.03
C GLY A 99 5.48 15.32 -1.41
N LEU A 100 5.77 14.20 -2.09
CA LEU A 100 5.33 13.95 -3.46
C LEU A 100 3.82 13.73 -3.56
N GLY A 101 3.23 13.00 -2.61
CA GLY A 101 1.79 12.82 -2.47
C GLY A 101 1.06 14.14 -2.23
N ALA A 102 1.63 15.02 -1.40
CA ALA A 102 1.06 16.33 -1.15
C ALA A 102 0.99 17.18 -2.44
N ALA A 103 2.05 17.13 -3.25
CA ALA A 103 2.17 17.92 -4.48
C ALA A 103 1.35 17.38 -5.66
N LEU A 104 1.20 16.06 -5.77
CA LEU A 104 0.54 15.43 -6.92
C LEU A 104 -0.90 15.02 -6.66
N VAL A 105 -1.23 14.63 -5.42
CA VAL A 105 -2.54 14.06 -5.07
C VAL A 105 -3.43 15.08 -4.39
N THR A 106 -2.90 15.79 -3.38
CA THR A 106 -3.71 16.68 -2.54
C THR A 106 -3.63 18.15 -2.91
N THR A 107 -2.73 18.53 -3.82
CA THR A 107 -2.63 19.91 -4.30
C THR A 107 -3.87 20.28 -5.08
N GLY A 108 -4.43 21.44 -4.74
CA GLY A 108 -5.67 21.94 -5.30
C GLY A 108 -6.74 22.20 -4.25
N THR A 109 -7.86 22.75 -4.70
CA THR A 109 -9.04 23.05 -3.90
C THR A 109 -10.12 22.01 -4.12
N ASP A 110 -11.07 21.97 -3.18
CA ASP A 110 -12.28 21.16 -3.32
C ASP A 110 -13.34 21.82 -4.22
N ALA A 111 -13.16 23.11 -4.53
CA ALA A 111 -14.01 23.83 -5.46
C ALA A 111 -13.54 23.64 -6.92
N ILE A 112 -14.47 23.25 -7.80
CA ILE A 112 -14.28 23.18 -9.25
C ILE A 112 -14.69 24.54 -9.82
N THR A 113 -13.74 25.45 -9.98
CA THR A 113 -13.96 26.71 -10.72
C THR A 113 -12.88 26.88 -11.77
N PRO A 114 -13.14 27.60 -12.87
CA PRO A 114 -12.14 27.86 -13.92
C PRO A 114 -10.88 28.57 -13.43
N ALA A 115 -10.94 29.20 -12.25
CA ALA A 115 -9.83 29.93 -11.64
C ALA A 115 -9.11 29.14 -10.53
N THR A 116 -9.58 27.93 -10.19
CA THR A 116 -9.02 27.14 -9.10
C THR A 116 -8.42 25.82 -9.60
N THR A 117 -7.26 25.47 -9.05
CA THR A 117 -6.63 24.16 -9.24
C THR A 117 -7.46 23.10 -8.54
N MET A 118 -7.73 21.96 -9.19
CA MET A 118 -8.48 20.85 -8.57
C MET A 118 -7.55 19.77 -8.01
N LYS A 119 -7.99 19.07 -6.96
CA LYS A 119 -7.27 17.89 -6.42
C LYS A 119 -7.45 16.68 -7.32
N PHE A 120 -6.47 15.78 -7.33
CA PHE A 120 -6.54 14.53 -8.08
C PHE A 120 -7.78 13.70 -7.70
N LYS A 121 -8.11 13.64 -6.40
CA LYS A 121 -9.27 12.88 -5.89
C LYS A 121 -10.64 13.48 -6.27
N ASN A 122 -10.67 14.71 -6.79
CA ASN A 122 -11.90 15.40 -7.14
C ASN A 122 -12.23 15.29 -8.63
N ILE A 123 -11.49 14.48 -9.39
CA ILE A 123 -11.79 14.17 -10.79
C ILE A 123 -13.05 13.29 -10.83
N GLN A 124 -14.09 13.78 -11.50
CA GLN A 124 -15.38 13.06 -11.62
C GLN A 124 -15.74 12.72 -13.07
N SER A 125 -15.09 13.35 -14.05
CA SER A 125 -15.35 13.13 -15.47
C SER A 125 -14.07 13.21 -16.31
N GLN A 126 -14.16 12.77 -17.57
CA GLN A 126 -13.06 12.88 -18.54
C GLN A 126 -12.66 14.35 -18.79
N ALA A 127 -13.63 15.27 -18.78
CA ALA A 127 -13.36 16.70 -18.96
C ALA A 127 -12.50 17.25 -17.81
N ASP A 128 -12.78 16.80 -16.58
CA ASP A 128 -12.01 17.15 -15.39
C ASP A 128 -10.57 16.65 -15.45
N VAL A 129 -10.30 15.53 -16.12
CA VAL A 129 -8.94 15.03 -16.31
C VAL A 129 -8.10 16.05 -17.06
N PHE A 130 -8.59 16.58 -18.18
CA PHE A 130 -7.87 17.59 -18.96
C PHE A 130 -7.67 18.90 -18.18
N LEU A 131 -8.69 19.32 -17.44
CA LEU A 131 -8.61 20.50 -16.58
C LEU A 131 -7.55 20.31 -15.49
N TRP A 132 -7.59 19.19 -14.77
CA TRP A 132 -6.61 18.84 -13.75
C TRP A 132 -5.20 18.73 -14.31
N LEU A 133 -5.04 18.10 -15.48
CA LEU A 133 -3.73 17.93 -16.12
C LEU A 133 -3.07 19.28 -16.43
N THR A 134 -3.84 20.22 -16.97
CA THR A 134 -3.33 21.51 -17.43
C THR A 134 -3.18 22.54 -16.31
N THR A 135 -4.08 22.53 -15.32
CA THR A 135 -4.11 23.55 -14.25
C THR A 135 -3.37 23.12 -12.98
N THR A 136 -3.31 21.83 -12.67
CA THR A 136 -2.69 21.31 -11.44
C THR A 136 -1.45 20.47 -11.74
N PHE A 137 -1.59 19.39 -12.53
CA PHE A 137 -0.52 18.40 -12.69
C PHE A 137 0.72 18.97 -13.38
N VAL A 138 0.57 19.58 -14.56
CA VAL A 138 1.72 20.11 -15.31
C VAL A 138 2.44 21.21 -14.53
N PRO A 139 1.76 22.20 -13.91
CA PRO A 139 2.44 23.17 -13.06
C PRO A 139 3.16 22.57 -11.85
N SER A 140 2.64 21.50 -11.25
CA SER A 140 3.29 20.81 -10.12
C SER A 140 4.52 20.00 -10.54
N VAL A 141 4.54 19.45 -11.76
CA VAL A 141 5.62 18.58 -12.25
C VAL A 141 6.71 19.38 -12.97
N PHE A 142 6.33 20.36 -13.78
CA PHE A 142 7.21 21.16 -14.63
C PHE A 142 7.40 22.57 -14.05
N VAL A 143 7.87 22.63 -12.81
CA VAL A 143 8.12 23.88 -12.09
C VAL A 143 9.25 24.65 -12.78
N THR A 144 9.05 25.96 -13.01
CA THR A 144 10.08 26.85 -13.60
C THR A 144 10.39 28.05 -12.73
N THR A 145 9.50 28.35 -11.78
CA THR A 145 9.61 29.46 -10.83
C THR A 145 9.87 28.95 -9.43
N ASN A 146 10.54 29.76 -8.62
CA ASN A 146 10.70 29.51 -7.19
C ASN A 146 9.43 29.96 -6.42
N TYR A 147 9.47 29.82 -5.09
CA TYR A 147 8.38 30.24 -4.20
C TYR A 147 8.02 31.74 -4.26
N ASN A 148 8.92 32.59 -4.78
CA ASN A 148 8.73 34.03 -4.90
C ASN A 148 8.31 34.46 -6.32
N GLY A 149 8.01 33.51 -7.21
CA GLY A 149 7.56 33.77 -8.58
C GLY A 149 8.68 34.18 -9.54
N GLN A 150 9.93 34.24 -9.09
CA GLN A 150 11.07 34.48 -9.98
C GLN A 150 11.47 33.18 -10.68
N ASN A 151 11.90 33.31 -11.94
CA ASN A 151 12.50 32.20 -12.67
C ASN A 151 13.69 31.67 -11.89
N ALA A 152 13.74 30.35 -11.71
CA ALA A 152 14.87 29.76 -11.04
C ALA A 152 16.14 29.91 -11.89
N SER A 153 17.23 30.40 -11.27
CA SER A 153 18.52 30.68 -11.92
C SER A 153 19.18 29.43 -12.52
N THR A 154 18.77 28.25 -12.07
CA THR A 154 19.05 26.96 -12.70
C THR A 154 17.69 26.33 -13.03
N PRO A 155 17.52 25.64 -14.18
CA PRO A 155 16.26 25.00 -14.51
C PRO A 155 15.93 23.98 -13.42
N LEU A 156 15.02 24.36 -12.51
CA LEU A 156 14.50 23.49 -11.47
C LEU A 156 13.58 22.49 -12.17
N ARG A 157 14.15 21.49 -12.86
CA ARG A 157 13.42 20.28 -13.29
C ARG A 157 13.03 19.44 -12.07
N ARG A 158 12.50 20.10 -11.03
CA ARG A 158 12.29 19.58 -9.69
C ARG A 158 10.82 19.69 -9.35
N ILE A 159 10.23 18.54 -9.06
CA ILE A 159 9.00 18.39 -8.31
C ILE A 159 9.36 18.63 -6.83
N VAL A 160 8.58 19.43 -6.10
CA VAL A 160 8.76 19.62 -4.64
C VAL A 160 10.21 19.89 -4.22
N ASN A 161 10.80 21.04 -4.58
CA ASN A 161 12.14 21.57 -4.23
C ASN A 161 13.41 20.68 -4.43
N PHE A 162 13.32 19.36 -4.25
CA PHE A 162 14.39 18.38 -4.12
C PHE A 162 14.21 17.15 -5.03
N HIS A 163 13.00 16.84 -5.50
CA HIS A 163 12.76 15.68 -6.37
C HIS A 163 12.94 16.04 -7.84
N ARG A 164 13.97 15.53 -8.51
CA ARG A 164 14.14 15.74 -9.95
C ARG A 164 13.35 14.71 -10.75
N LEU A 165 12.57 15.14 -11.74
CA LEU A 165 11.91 14.22 -12.69
C LEU A 165 12.96 13.52 -13.56
N LEU A 166 12.87 12.20 -13.69
CA LEU A 166 13.76 11.39 -14.51
C LEU A 166 13.08 10.97 -15.81
N GLY A 167 13.79 11.14 -16.94
CA GLY A 167 13.30 10.70 -18.25
C GLY A 167 12.07 11.49 -18.70
N ALA A 168 10.91 10.85 -18.67
CA ALA A 168 9.64 11.42 -19.12
C ALA A 168 8.49 10.97 -18.22
N VAL A 169 7.42 11.76 -18.19
CA VAL A 169 6.13 11.33 -17.66
C VAL A 169 5.44 10.50 -18.74
N GLN A 170 5.03 9.28 -18.39
CA GLN A 170 4.30 8.37 -19.26
C GLN A 170 2.81 8.45 -18.96
N PHE A 171 1.99 8.52 -20.01
CA PHE A 171 0.55 8.37 -19.94
C PHE A 171 0.13 7.16 -20.76
N GLN A 172 -0.50 6.20 -20.12
CA GLN A 172 -1.02 5.00 -20.76
C GLN A 172 -2.55 4.97 -20.63
N THR A 173 -3.25 4.83 -21.76
CA THR A 173 -4.70 4.71 -21.80
C THR A 173 -5.13 3.29 -22.14
N TYR A 174 -6.22 2.86 -21.50
CA TYR A 174 -6.86 1.59 -21.76
C TYR A 174 -8.34 1.82 -22.09
N ALA A 175 -8.82 1.12 -23.11
CA ALA A 175 -10.20 1.15 -23.55
C ALA A 175 -10.87 -0.22 -23.31
N ALA A 176 -12.13 -0.18 -22.93
CA ALA A 176 -12.99 -1.33 -22.80
C ALA A 176 -13.47 -1.78 -24.20
N PRO A 177 -13.13 -3.01 -24.64
CA PRO A 177 -13.55 -3.50 -25.94
C PRO A 177 -15.07 -3.65 -26.00
N THR A 178 -15.63 -3.41 -27.19
CA THR A 178 -17.07 -3.51 -27.41
C THR A 178 -17.50 -4.97 -27.59
N HIS A 179 -18.65 -5.32 -27.04
CA HIS A 179 -19.33 -6.59 -27.25
C HIS A 179 -20.84 -6.38 -27.40
N ALA A 180 -21.57 -7.40 -27.85
CA ALA A 180 -23.03 -7.32 -27.97
C ALA A 180 -23.69 -7.28 -26.58
N CYS A 181 -24.55 -6.28 -26.34
CA CYS A 181 -25.28 -6.18 -25.08
C CYS A 181 -26.24 -7.36 -24.90
N ARG A 182 -26.30 -7.92 -23.69
CA ARG A 182 -27.27 -8.97 -23.31
C ARG A 182 -28.64 -8.38 -22.96
N ILE A 183 -29.21 -7.59 -23.86
CA ILE A 183 -30.52 -6.98 -23.70
C ILE A 183 -31.40 -7.32 -24.91
N GLN A 184 -32.70 -7.49 -24.67
CA GLN A 184 -33.68 -7.79 -25.71
C GLN A 184 -34.74 -6.68 -25.79
N GLY A 185 -35.46 -6.63 -26.92
CA GLY A 185 -36.56 -5.70 -27.12
C GLY A 185 -36.11 -4.26 -27.43
N PRO A 186 -36.96 -3.25 -27.16
CA PRO A 186 -36.72 -1.86 -27.60
C PRO A 186 -35.43 -1.23 -27.06
N LEU A 187 -34.94 -1.67 -25.91
CA LEU A 187 -33.66 -1.20 -25.34
C LEU A 187 -32.44 -1.63 -26.17
N HIS A 188 -32.52 -2.76 -26.87
CA HIS A 188 -31.44 -3.19 -27.77
C HIS A 188 -31.28 -2.22 -28.96
N ALA A 189 -32.36 -1.60 -29.41
CA ALA A 189 -32.31 -0.58 -30.46
C ALA A 189 -31.62 0.72 -29.98
N MET A 190 -31.66 1.01 -28.68
CA MET A 190 -31.00 2.17 -28.07
C MET A 190 -29.54 1.88 -27.67
N TYR A 191 -29.24 0.64 -27.26
CA TYR A 191 -27.93 0.21 -26.79
C TYR A 191 -27.50 -1.09 -27.50
N PRO A 192 -27.08 -1.02 -28.78
CA PRO A 192 -26.72 -2.23 -29.54
C PRO A 192 -25.41 -2.85 -29.06
N THR A 193 -24.47 -2.02 -28.57
CA THR A 193 -23.13 -2.41 -28.15
C THR A 193 -22.85 -1.98 -26.72
N CYS A 194 -22.23 -2.88 -25.96
CA CYS A 194 -21.81 -2.68 -24.58
C CYS A 194 -20.28 -2.74 -24.51
N HIS A 195 -19.70 -2.20 -23.46
CA HIS A 195 -18.26 -2.20 -23.23
C HIS A 195 -17.88 -3.20 -22.13
N ASP A 196 -16.82 -3.97 -22.34
CA ASP A 196 -16.28 -4.88 -21.33
C ASP A 196 -15.20 -4.17 -20.50
N PHE A 197 -15.59 -3.65 -19.34
CA PHE A 197 -14.68 -2.98 -18.41
C PHE A 197 -13.85 -3.96 -17.57
N ALA A 198 -14.11 -5.27 -17.61
CA ALA A 198 -13.37 -6.26 -16.83
C ALA A 198 -12.02 -6.61 -17.46
N ALA A 199 -11.89 -6.47 -18.79
CA ALA A 199 -10.67 -6.75 -19.54
C ALA A 199 -10.29 -5.58 -20.46
N PRO A 200 -9.88 -4.43 -19.90
CA PRO A 200 -9.53 -3.27 -20.69
C PRO A 200 -8.21 -3.50 -21.45
N VAL A 201 -8.14 -3.02 -22.69
CA VAL A 201 -6.99 -3.21 -23.59
C VAL A 201 -6.33 -1.87 -23.87
N ALA A 202 -5.01 -1.85 -24.06
CA ALA A 202 -4.30 -0.62 -24.38
C ALA A 202 -4.87 0.01 -25.66
N SER A 203 -5.40 1.23 -25.55
CA SER A 203 -6.10 1.89 -26.67
C SER A 203 -5.11 2.47 -27.68
N GLN A 204 -4.00 3.02 -27.19
CA GLN A 204 -2.99 3.72 -27.99
C GLN A 204 -1.60 3.50 -27.41
N ALA A 205 -0.58 3.84 -28.22
CA ALA A 205 0.79 3.93 -27.73
C ALA A 205 0.89 4.97 -26.60
N PRO A 206 1.71 4.71 -25.56
CA PRO A 206 1.86 5.64 -24.46
C PRO A 206 2.35 7.02 -24.93
N LEU A 207 1.74 8.07 -24.37
CA LEU A 207 2.19 9.44 -24.57
C LEU A 207 3.31 9.74 -23.56
N TYR A 208 4.39 10.33 -24.03
CA TYR A 208 5.53 10.72 -23.18
C TYR A 208 5.70 12.23 -23.19
N LEU A 209 5.83 12.82 -22.00
CA LEU A 209 6.24 14.21 -21.82
C LEU A 209 7.64 14.22 -21.22
N ASP A 210 8.63 14.63 -22.02
CA ASP A 210 10.02 14.70 -21.61
C ASP A 210 10.19 15.65 -20.41
N SER A 211 10.96 15.23 -19.41
CA SER A 211 11.40 16.06 -18.28
C SER A 211 12.10 17.35 -18.69
N GLY A 212 12.62 17.42 -19.91
CA GLY A 212 13.21 18.63 -20.50
C GLY A 212 12.21 19.64 -21.06
N ALA A 213 10.94 19.27 -21.21
CA ALA A 213 9.90 20.15 -21.75
C ALA A 213 9.58 21.30 -20.77
N THR A 214 9.11 22.42 -21.33
CA THR A 214 8.54 23.51 -20.53
C THR A 214 7.08 23.21 -20.19
N ALA A 215 6.57 23.78 -19.09
CA ALA A 215 5.15 23.66 -18.73
C ALA A 215 4.22 24.08 -19.89
N ALA A 216 4.56 25.15 -20.62
CA ALA A 216 3.78 25.61 -21.76
C ALA A 216 3.73 24.58 -22.90
N THR A 217 4.87 23.95 -23.22
CA THR A 217 4.91 22.90 -24.24
C THR A 217 4.16 21.65 -23.82
N ALA A 218 4.25 21.24 -22.55
CA ALA A 218 3.50 20.11 -22.01
C ALA A 218 1.98 20.36 -22.05
N ILE A 219 1.53 21.56 -21.65
CA ILE A 219 0.12 21.97 -21.75
C ILE A 219 -0.36 21.94 -23.19
N ALA A 220 0.43 22.48 -24.14
CA ALA A 220 0.06 22.50 -25.54
C ALA A 220 -0.13 21.09 -26.13
N VAL A 221 0.72 20.12 -25.75
CA VAL A 221 0.56 18.72 -26.17
C VAL A 221 -0.74 18.12 -25.63
N ILE A 222 -1.07 18.37 -24.35
CA ILE A 222 -2.31 17.87 -23.73
C ILE A 222 -3.54 18.52 -24.37
N GLN A 223 -3.52 19.83 -24.61
CA GLN A 223 -4.61 20.55 -25.26
C GLN A 223 -4.81 20.10 -26.71
N ALA A 224 -3.73 19.80 -27.44
CA ALA A 224 -3.84 19.22 -28.78
C ALA A 224 -4.55 17.86 -28.74
N LYS A 225 -4.22 17.00 -27.76
CA LYS A 225 -4.91 15.70 -27.56
C LYS A 225 -6.36 15.86 -27.12
N GLN A 226 -6.67 16.88 -26.32
CA GLN A 226 -8.05 17.21 -25.97
C GLN A 226 -8.85 17.64 -27.21
N ALA A 227 -8.26 18.49 -28.05
CA ALA A 227 -8.90 19.02 -29.25
C ALA A 227 -9.17 17.93 -30.31
N THR A 228 -8.31 16.90 -30.42
CA THR A 228 -8.61 15.77 -31.31
C THR A 228 -9.75 14.91 -30.82
N GLY A 229 -10.03 14.89 -29.51
CA GLY A 229 -11.09 14.07 -28.90
C GLY A 229 -10.82 12.55 -28.94
N THR A 230 -9.66 12.12 -29.44
CA THR A 230 -9.35 10.70 -29.67
C THR A 230 -8.55 10.04 -28.56
N TRP A 231 -8.07 10.81 -27.57
CA TRP A 231 -7.19 10.28 -26.53
C TRP A 231 -7.95 9.65 -25.36
N LEU A 232 -8.97 10.36 -24.86
CA LEU A 232 -9.90 9.89 -23.83
C LEU A 232 -11.30 9.91 -24.43
N ASP A 233 -11.71 8.80 -25.02
CA ASP A 233 -13.05 8.61 -25.56
C ASP A 233 -14.08 8.47 -24.42
N PRO A 234 -15.21 9.19 -24.47
CA PRO A 234 -16.18 9.23 -23.37
C PRO A 234 -16.94 7.90 -23.15
N THR A 235 -16.98 7.03 -24.16
CA THR A 235 -17.76 5.79 -24.14
C THR A 235 -16.91 4.56 -23.89
N SER A 236 -15.67 4.56 -24.37
CA SER A 236 -14.81 3.37 -24.38
C SER A 236 -13.63 3.46 -23.42
N THR A 237 -13.23 4.64 -22.93
CA THR A 237 -12.09 4.74 -22.02
C THR A 237 -12.40 4.08 -20.68
N ALA A 238 -11.60 3.09 -20.30
CA ALA A 238 -11.72 2.39 -19.03
C ALA A 238 -10.71 2.89 -18.00
N GLN A 239 -9.50 3.25 -18.42
CA GLN A 239 -8.44 3.65 -17.49
C GLN A 239 -7.41 4.58 -18.14
N LEU A 240 -6.92 5.53 -17.35
CA LEU A 240 -5.72 6.33 -17.61
C LEU A 240 -4.73 6.11 -16.47
N ILE A 241 -3.51 5.69 -16.80
CA ILE A 241 -2.41 5.52 -15.86
C ILE A 241 -1.31 6.52 -16.20
N ILE A 242 -0.88 7.29 -15.21
CA ILE A 242 0.18 8.29 -15.32
C ILE A 242 1.34 7.83 -14.44
N ASN A 243 2.45 7.49 -15.08
CA ASN A 243 3.66 7.03 -14.41
C ASN A 243 4.74 8.09 -14.51
N LEU A 244 5.38 8.38 -13.39
CA LEU A 244 6.57 9.22 -13.34
C LEU A 244 7.56 8.69 -12.31
N ALA A 245 8.85 8.87 -12.62
CA ALA A 245 9.95 8.55 -11.72
C ALA A 245 10.66 9.84 -11.32
N THR A 246 10.92 9.99 -10.03
CA THR A 246 11.70 11.12 -9.52
C THR A 246 12.88 10.64 -8.69
N TYR A 247 13.92 11.46 -8.65
CA TYR A 247 15.08 11.23 -7.81
C TYR A 247 15.25 12.38 -6.82
N ASN A 248 15.27 12.06 -5.53
CA ASN A 248 15.59 13.00 -4.47
C ASN A 248 17.09 12.92 -4.18
N GLY A 249 17.82 13.99 -4.52
CA GLY A 249 19.27 14.05 -4.34
C GLY A 249 19.72 14.21 -2.89
N GLU A 250 18.88 14.79 -2.03
CA GLU A 250 19.21 15.00 -0.61
C GLU A 250 19.13 13.69 0.19
N LEU A 251 18.14 12.86 -0.15
CA LEU A 251 17.89 11.59 0.53
C LEU A 251 18.43 10.38 -0.23
N GLN A 252 18.94 10.59 -1.45
CA GLN A 252 19.39 9.53 -2.37
C GLN A 252 18.29 8.47 -2.59
N LEU A 253 17.07 8.92 -2.85
CA LEU A 253 15.89 8.06 -3.03
C LEU A 253 15.34 8.18 -4.45
N LEU A 254 15.03 7.03 -5.05
CA LEU A 254 14.25 6.94 -6.27
C LEU A 254 12.78 6.75 -5.89
N CYS A 255 11.90 7.64 -6.34
CA CYS A 255 10.47 7.58 -6.04
C CYS A 255 9.68 7.35 -7.33
N PHE A 256 8.92 6.28 -7.37
CA PHE A 256 7.97 5.98 -8.44
C PHE A 256 6.58 6.44 -8.01
N THR A 257 5.89 7.13 -8.90
CA THR A 257 4.50 7.53 -8.69
C THR A 257 3.66 7.04 -9.86
N SER A 258 2.58 6.34 -9.52
CA SER A 258 1.55 5.88 -10.44
C SER A 258 0.22 6.48 -10.01
N LEU A 259 -0.35 7.33 -10.86
CA LEU A 259 -1.69 7.90 -10.69
C LEU A 259 -2.62 7.20 -11.67
N SER A 260 -3.61 6.48 -11.15
CA SER A 260 -4.61 5.76 -11.92
C SER A 260 -5.96 6.45 -11.81
N ILE A 261 -6.59 6.68 -12.95
CA ILE A 261 -7.96 7.17 -13.08
C ILE A 261 -8.74 6.08 -13.83
N SER A 262 -9.64 5.41 -13.13
CA SER A 262 -10.49 4.35 -13.69
C SER A 262 -11.91 4.88 -13.88
N PHE A 263 -12.46 4.65 -15.07
CA PHE A 263 -13.83 5.01 -15.43
C PHE A 263 -14.68 3.75 -15.35
N GLU A 264 -15.60 3.73 -14.40
CA GLU A 264 -16.47 2.57 -14.16
C GLU A 264 -17.71 2.61 -15.08
N PRO A 265 -18.31 1.46 -15.41
CA PRO A 265 -19.48 1.38 -16.30
C PRO A 265 -20.69 2.19 -15.83
N GLY A 266 -20.78 2.50 -14.54
CA GLY A 266 -21.83 3.36 -13.97
C GLY A 266 -21.58 4.86 -14.12
N GLY A 267 -20.52 5.28 -14.82
CA GLY A 267 -20.11 6.68 -14.92
C GLY A 267 -19.37 7.21 -13.69
N PHE A 268 -19.09 6.35 -12.70
CA PHE A 268 -18.26 6.70 -11.55
C PHE A 268 -16.78 6.72 -11.94
N VAL A 269 -16.04 7.70 -11.43
CA VAL A 269 -14.60 7.80 -11.63
C VAL A 269 -13.88 7.48 -10.33
N LYS A 270 -13.00 6.48 -10.39
CA LYS A 270 -12.17 6.04 -9.27
C LYS A 270 -10.74 6.52 -9.49
N THR A 271 -10.24 7.32 -8.56
CA THR A 271 -8.87 7.81 -8.57
C THR A 271 -8.02 7.07 -7.53
N GLN A 272 -6.89 6.53 -7.93
CA GLN A 272 -5.94 5.84 -7.06
C GLN A 272 -4.53 6.37 -7.28
N ALA A 273 -3.80 6.61 -6.21
CA ALA A 273 -2.41 7.03 -6.27
C ALA A 273 -1.56 6.03 -5.50
N THR A 274 -0.47 5.59 -6.13
CA THR A 274 0.54 4.74 -5.53
C THR A 274 1.87 5.45 -5.61
N LEU A 275 2.51 5.61 -4.46
CA LEU A 275 3.85 6.19 -4.33
C LEU A 275 4.74 5.15 -3.68
N THR A 276 5.93 4.98 -4.22
CA THR A 276 6.89 4.00 -3.71
C THR A 276 8.28 4.59 -3.81
N ALA A 277 8.94 4.75 -2.68
CA ALA A 277 10.34 5.14 -2.58
C ALA A 277 11.25 3.90 -2.45
N VAL A 278 12.38 3.94 -3.13
CA VAL A 278 13.43 2.92 -3.10
C VAL A 278 14.76 3.62 -2.84
N PRO A 279 15.62 3.12 -1.94
CA PRO A 279 16.93 3.70 -1.73
C PRO A 279 17.76 3.51 -3.00
N ALA A 280 18.39 4.58 -3.49
CA ALA A 280 19.35 4.48 -4.56
C ALA A 280 20.72 4.08 -3.98
N GLY A 281 20.82 2.83 -3.49
CA GLY A 281 22.10 2.23 -3.14
C GLY A 281 22.95 2.03 -4.39
N THR A 282 24.27 2.16 -4.26
CA THR A 282 25.29 2.22 -5.32
C THR A 282 25.47 0.97 -6.21
N ASP A 283 24.56 -0.02 -6.19
CA ASP A 283 24.74 -1.29 -6.92
C ASP A 283 23.55 -1.73 -7.82
N TYR A 284 22.49 -0.93 -7.96
CA TYR A 284 21.41 -1.27 -8.91
C TYR A 284 21.68 -0.69 -10.30
N VAL A 285 22.47 -1.44 -11.09
CA VAL A 285 22.43 -1.32 -12.55
C VAL A 285 21.01 -1.70 -12.99
N ILE A 286 20.24 -0.70 -13.43
CA ILE A 286 18.97 -0.93 -14.12
C ILE A 286 19.33 -1.64 -15.43
N VAL A 287 19.20 -2.98 -15.45
CA VAL A 287 19.24 -3.74 -16.70
C VAL A 287 17.89 -3.52 -17.38
N PRO A 288 17.85 -2.85 -18.54
CA PRO A 288 16.61 -2.75 -19.31
C PRO A 288 16.21 -4.15 -19.79
N ARG A 289 14.94 -4.49 -19.61
CA ARG A 289 14.32 -5.64 -20.27
C ARG A 289 13.68 -5.19 -21.58
#